data_AF-A0A258S1G2-F1
#
_entry.id   AF-A0A258S1G2-F1
#
_cell.length_a   1.000
_cell.length_b   1.000
_cell.length_c   1.000
_cell.angle_alpha   90.00
_cell.angle_beta   90.00
_cell.angle_gamma   90.00
#
_symmetry.space_group_name_H-M   'P 1'
#
loop_
_entity.id
_entity.type
_entity.pdbx_description
1 polymer ?
#
loop_
_entity_poly.entity_id
_entity_poly.type
_entity_poly.pdbx_seq_one_letter_code
_entity_poly.pdbx_strand_id
1 'polypeptide(L)'
;MSGPNPYFNSKPYIPVSLSEIYDTLGSMILGAPTFVDRLGDFPDRNIDSEFNKLTQGFGLVRKKLGEERYARLMDLAARAKDLFAADQEDMNGKTDEGRALLFEIEDEIQDARRLRVKAKLPDDEDEITGD
;
A
#
# COMPACT_ATOMS: atom_id res chain seq x y z
N MET A 1 27.40 -20.79 1.75
CA MET A 1 26.53 -20.23 2.79
C MET A 1 26.55 -18.72 2.61
N SER A 2 25.48 -18.14 2.10
CA SER A 2 25.36 -16.68 2.02
C SER A 2 25.18 -16.15 3.45
N GLY A 3 25.98 -15.15 3.83
CA GLY A 3 25.86 -14.49 5.14
C GLY A 3 24.46 -13.86 5.32
N PRO A 4 24.13 -13.38 6.54
CA PRO A 4 22.87 -12.67 6.76
C PRO A 4 22.75 -11.52 5.76
N ASN A 5 21.63 -11.44 5.04
CA ASN A 5 21.36 -10.36 4.11
C ASN A 5 21.49 -9.03 4.88
N PRO A 6 22.45 -8.14 4.53
CA PRO A 6 22.65 -6.88 5.25
C PRO A 6 21.43 -5.95 5.17
N TYR A 7 20.48 -6.23 4.28
CA TYR A 7 19.20 -5.53 4.16
C TYR A 7 18.06 -6.18 4.94
N PHE A 8 18.30 -7.30 5.64
CA PHE A 8 17.27 -7.94 6.46
C PHE A 8 16.86 -7.02 7.61
N ASN A 9 15.62 -6.54 7.53
CA ASN A 9 15.02 -5.73 8.58
C ASN A 9 13.87 -6.50 9.23
N SER A 10 14.09 -6.96 10.47
CA SER A 10 13.06 -7.63 11.28
C SER A 10 11.80 -6.80 11.55
N LYS A 11 11.82 -5.50 11.27
CA LYS A 11 10.69 -4.57 11.40
C LYS A 11 10.54 -3.74 10.11
N PRO A 12 9.84 -4.26 9.08
CA PRO A 12 9.71 -3.55 7.82
C PRO A 12 9.12 -2.14 8.03
N TYR A 13 9.62 -1.18 7.25
CA TYR A 13 9.13 0.19 7.30
C TYR A 13 7.64 0.25 6.93
N ILE A 14 6.86 0.99 7.72
CA ILE A 14 5.44 1.24 7.47
C ILE A 14 5.31 2.67 6.94
N PRO A 15 4.64 2.89 5.79
CA PRO A 15 4.48 4.23 5.23
C PRO A 15 3.63 5.10 6.18
N VAL A 16 4.10 6.31 6.47
CA VAL A 16 3.54 7.19 7.51
C VAL A 16 2.75 8.37 6.95
N SER A 17 2.84 8.62 5.64
CA SER A 17 2.16 9.71 4.95
C SER A 17 1.27 9.21 3.81
N LEU A 18 0.36 10.07 3.32
CA LEU A 18 -0.49 9.72 2.19
C LEU A 18 0.33 9.58 0.91
N SER A 19 1.39 10.38 0.75
CA SER A 19 2.35 10.27 -0.36
C SER A 19 3.12 8.96 -0.34
N GLU A 20 3.62 8.52 0.83
CA GLU A 20 4.35 7.24 0.94
C GLU A 20 3.43 6.03 0.71
N ILE A 21 2.17 6.12 1.12
CA ILE A 21 1.15 5.11 0.81
C ILE A 21 0.92 5.05 -0.70
N TYR A 22 0.80 6.21 -1.37
CA TYR A 22 0.68 6.30 -2.82
C TYR A 22 1.88 5.65 -3.54
N ASP A 23 3.10 5.94 -3.11
CA ASP A 23 4.30 5.30 -3.68
C ASP A 23 4.34 3.78 -3.43
N THR A 24 3.86 3.34 -2.27
CA THR A 24 3.74 1.92 -1.93
C THR A 24 2.77 1.20 -2.88
N LEU A 25 1.65 1.83 -3.23
CA LEU A 25 0.65 1.27 -4.15
C LEU A 25 1.23 1.06 -5.55
N GLY A 26 1.98 2.03 -6.08
CA GLY A 26 2.68 1.89 -7.36
C GLY A 26 3.62 0.67 -7.37
N SER A 27 4.35 0.44 -6.27
CA SER A 27 5.20 -0.75 -6.13
C SER A 27 4.39 -2.06 -6.05
N MET A 28 3.26 -2.06 -5.36
CA MET A 28 2.38 -3.24 -5.24
C MET A 28 1.75 -3.61 -6.59
N ILE A 29 1.32 -2.62 -7.38
CA ILE A 29 0.73 -2.85 -8.71
C ILE A 29 1.73 -3.55 -9.64
N LEU A 30 3.00 -3.14 -9.60
CA LEU A 30 4.08 -3.76 -10.37
C LEU A 30 4.48 -5.15 -9.84
N GLY A 31 4.36 -5.37 -8.53
CA GLY A 31 4.73 -6.63 -7.87
C GLY A 31 3.65 -7.71 -7.91
N ALA A 32 2.40 -7.36 -8.22
CA ALA A 32 1.29 -8.30 -8.26
C ALA A 32 1.48 -9.42 -9.32
N PRO A 33 0.95 -10.63 -9.10
CA PRO A 33 0.11 -11.04 -7.95
C PRO A 33 0.90 -11.63 -6.76
N THR A 34 2.20 -11.88 -6.92
CA THR A 34 2.99 -12.64 -5.94
C THR A 34 3.77 -11.75 -4.97
N PHE A 35 4.12 -10.54 -5.39
CA PHE A 35 4.94 -9.58 -4.66
C PHE A 35 6.36 -10.08 -4.35
N VAL A 36 6.78 -11.19 -4.96
CA VAL A 36 8.09 -11.79 -4.75
C VAL A 36 9.16 -10.91 -5.38
N ASP A 37 10.13 -10.52 -4.57
CA ASP A 37 11.33 -9.87 -5.09
C ASP A 37 12.30 -10.89 -5.67
N ARG A 38 12.42 -10.90 -7.00
CA ARG A 38 13.30 -11.82 -7.73
C ARG A 38 14.78 -11.42 -7.65
N LEU A 39 15.08 -10.18 -7.30
CA LEU A 39 16.46 -9.69 -7.19
C LEU A 39 17.07 -9.99 -5.81
N GLY A 40 16.23 -10.22 -4.80
CA GLY A 40 16.66 -10.60 -3.45
C GLY A 40 17.05 -9.43 -2.55
N ASP A 41 16.74 -8.20 -2.98
CA ASP A 41 16.83 -6.98 -2.19
C ASP A 41 15.87 -7.01 -0.98
N PHE A 42 14.69 -7.61 -1.17
CA PHE A 42 13.61 -7.77 -0.20
C PHE A 42 13.16 -9.24 -0.11
N PRO A 43 13.96 -10.13 0.49
CA PRO A 43 13.74 -11.58 0.44
C PRO A 43 12.44 -12.05 1.10
N ASP A 44 11.90 -11.28 2.04
CA ASP A 44 10.67 -11.62 2.77
C ASP A 44 9.41 -10.99 2.15
N ARG A 45 9.54 -10.33 1.00
CA ARG A 45 8.42 -9.66 0.32
C ARG A 45 7.47 -10.70 -0.27
N ASN A 46 6.21 -10.65 0.15
CA ASN A 46 5.11 -11.49 -0.32
C ASN A 46 3.77 -10.79 -0.10
N ILE A 47 2.68 -11.44 -0.50
CA ILE A 47 1.32 -10.90 -0.36
C ILE A 47 0.97 -10.51 1.09
N ASP A 48 1.35 -11.31 2.08
CA ASP A 48 1.03 -11.00 3.48
C ASP A 48 1.84 -9.80 3.97
N SER A 49 3.13 -9.73 3.65
CA SER A 49 3.99 -8.63 4.09
C SER A 49 3.55 -7.29 3.49
N GLU A 50 3.21 -7.27 2.19
CA GLU A 50 2.82 -6.04 1.49
C GLU A 50 1.46 -5.53 1.96
N PHE A 51 0.46 -6.41 2.09
CA PHE A 51 -0.85 -6.00 2.60
C PHE A 51 -0.83 -5.64 4.09
N ASN A 52 0.03 -6.27 4.89
CA ASN A 52 0.27 -5.86 6.27
C ASN A 52 0.91 -4.46 6.33
N LYS A 53 1.89 -4.17 5.47
CA LYS A 53 2.50 -2.85 5.35
C LYS A 53 1.48 -1.79 4.96
N LEU A 54 0.67 -2.06 3.92
CA LEU A 54 -0.35 -1.14 3.42
C LEU A 54 -1.41 -0.81 4.48
N THR A 55 -1.98 -1.84 5.13
CA THR A 55 -3.06 -1.67 6.11
C THR A 55 -2.59 -1.01 7.41
N GLN A 56 -1.36 -1.27 7.85
CA GLN A 56 -0.75 -0.52 8.96
C GLN A 56 -0.55 0.96 8.58
N GLY A 57 -0.12 1.24 7.35
CA GLY A 57 0.00 2.61 6.84
C GLY A 57 -1.33 3.37 6.89
N PHE A 58 -2.42 2.75 6.43
CA PHE A 58 -3.77 3.32 6.57
C PHE A 58 -4.12 3.64 8.03
N GLY A 59 -3.70 2.79 8.96
CA GLY A 59 -3.88 3.01 10.40
C GLY A 59 -3.16 4.27 10.89
N LEU A 60 -1.93 4.52 10.43
CA LEU A 60 -1.14 5.70 10.81
C LEU A 60 -1.74 6.99 10.27
N VAL A 61 -2.28 6.98 9.04
CA VAL A 61 -2.91 8.16 8.43
C VAL A 61 -4.42 8.26 8.67
N ARG A 62 -5.01 7.41 9.50
CA ARG A 62 -6.47 7.32 9.72
C ARG A 62 -7.11 8.66 10.04
N LYS A 63 -6.47 9.47 10.88
CA LYS A 63 -6.94 10.83 11.22
C LYS A 63 -7.03 11.75 10.00
N LYS A 64 -6.11 11.59 9.04
CA LYS A 64 -6.04 12.38 7.80
C LYS A 64 -7.08 11.91 6.77
N LEU A 65 -7.40 10.61 6.76
CA LEU A 65 -8.41 10.00 5.89
C LEU A 65 -9.85 10.24 6.36
N GLY A 66 -10.07 10.25 7.67
CA GLY A 66 -11.42 10.11 8.25
C GLY A 66 -11.90 8.65 8.24
N GLU A 67 -12.85 8.35 9.13
CA GLU A 67 -13.28 6.99 9.44
C GLU A 67 -13.92 6.24 8.26
N GLU A 68 -14.76 6.93 7.48
CA GLU A 68 -15.43 6.34 6.32
C GLU A 68 -14.44 5.89 5.25
N ARG A 69 -13.49 6.77 4.90
CA ARG A 69 -12.45 6.47 3.92
C ARG A 69 -11.52 5.38 4.41
N TYR A 70 -11.10 5.44 5.68
CA TYR A 70 -10.30 4.38 6.30
C TYR A 70 -10.98 3.02 6.20
N ALA A 71 -12.27 2.92 6.52
CA ALA A 71 -13.02 1.66 6.42
C ALA A 71 -13.09 1.15 4.97
N ARG A 72 -13.34 2.05 4.01
CA ARG A 72 -13.34 1.72 2.57
C ARG A 72 -11.99 1.18 2.11
N LEU A 73 -10.89 1.83 2.48
CA LEU A 73 -9.54 1.39 2.11
C LEU A 73 -9.20 0.01 2.68
N MET A 74 -9.60 -0.27 3.93
CA MET A 74 -9.43 -1.59 4.54
C MET A 74 -10.21 -2.69 3.80
N ASP A 75 -11.45 -2.42 3.39
CA ASP A 75 -12.26 -3.35 2.59
C ASP A 75 -11.63 -3.62 1.22
N LEU A 76 -11.25 -2.57 0.50
CA LEU A 76 -10.61 -2.69 -0.81
C LEU A 76 -9.31 -3.50 -0.72
N ALA A 77 -8.48 -3.22 0.29
CA ALA A 77 -7.23 -3.96 0.49
C ALA A 77 -7.49 -5.44 0.81
N ALA A 78 -8.48 -5.75 1.65
CA ALA A 78 -8.83 -7.15 1.95
C ALA A 78 -9.27 -7.90 0.68
N ARG A 79 -10.14 -7.29 -0.13
CA ARG A 79 -10.63 -7.88 -1.38
C ARG A 79 -9.53 -8.04 -2.42
N ALA A 80 -8.65 -7.06 -2.57
CA ALA A 80 -7.50 -7.14 -3.47
C ALA A 80 -6.57 -8.29 -3.08
N LYS A 81 -6.32 -8.45 -1.78
CA LYS A 81 -5.52 -9.55 -1.25
C LYS A 81 -6.13 -10.91 -1.62
N ASP A 82 -7.42 -11.09 -1.42
CA ASP A 82 -8.11 -12.34 -1.75
C ASP A 82 -8.04 -12.67 -3.25
N LEU A 83 -8.14 -11.65 -4.12
CA LEU A 83 -8.02 -11.81 -5.56
C LEU A 83 -6.63 -12.28 -5.97
N PHE A 84 -5.57 -11.63 -5.47
CA PHE A 84 -4.20 -12.04 -5.75
C PHE A 84 -3.89 -13.44 -5.19
N ALA A 85 -4.35 -13.75 -3.98
CA ALA A 85 -4.18 -15.08 -3.38
C ALA A 85 -4.80 -16.18 -4.25
N ALA A 86 -5.88 -15.86 -4.97
CA ALA A 86 -6.59 -16.79 -5.82
C ALA A 86 -6.06 -16.85 -7.28
N ASP A 87 -4.98 -16.14 -7.61
CA ASP A 87 -4.40 -16.09 -8.96
C ASP A 87 -2.87 -15.88 -8.95
N GLN A 88 -2.17 -16.67 -8.14
CA GLN A 88 -0.70 -16.59 -8.01
C GLN A 88 0.07 -16.87 -9.31
N GLU A 89 -0.57 -17.52 -10.28
CA GLU A 89 0.01 -17.85 -11.59
C GLU A 89 -0.42 -16.88 -12.70
N ASP A 90 -1.27 -15.88 -12.41
CA ASP A 90 -1.78 -14.90 -13.38
C ASP A 90 -2.42 -15.55 -14.63
N MET A 91 -3.40 -16.44 -14.39
CA MET A 91 -4.05 -17.24 -15.45
C MET A 91 -5.56 -17.16 -15.45
N ASN A 92 -6.19 -16.59 -14.42
CA ASN A 92 -7.65 -16.56 -14.30
C ASN A 92 -8.26 -15.15 -14.29
N GLY A 93 -7.44 -14.10 -14.45
CA GLY A 93 -7.86 -12.72 -14.57
C GLY A 93 -8.08 -11.99 -13.25
N LYS A 94 -8.04 -12.68 -12.10
CA LYS A 94 -8.18 -12.03 -10.79
C LYS A 94 -6.99 -11.15 -10.46
N THR A 95 -5.83 -11.38 -11.04
CA THR A 95 -4.70 -10.45 -10.93
C THR A 95 -5.08 -9.06 -11.44
N ASP A 96 -5.79 -8.96 -12.57
CA ASP A 96 -6.23 -7.68 -13.10
C ASP A 96 -7.36 -7.06 -12.27
N GLU A 97 -8.29 -7.88 -11.76
CA GLU A 97 -9.30 -7.41 -10.80
C GLU A 97 -8.65 -6.87 -9.51
N GLY A 98 -7.62 -7.55 -9.00
CA GLY A 98 -6.86 -7.12 -7.83
C GLY A 98 -6.12 -5.80 -8.08
N ARG A 99 -5.50 -5.64 -9.26
CA ARG A 99 -4.88 -4.37 -9.67
C ARG A 99 -5.91 -3.25 -9.77
N ALA A 100 -7.10 -3.52 -10.31
CA ALA A 100 -8.18 -2.53 -10.37
C ALA A 100 -8.55 -2.01 -8.98
N LEU A 101 -8.60 -2.88 -7.97
CA LEU A 101 -8.82 -2.45 -6.58
C LEU A 101 -7.64 -1.65 -6.00
N LEU A 102 -6.39 -1.96 -6.37
CA LEU A 102 -5.24 -1.14 -5.98
C LEU A 102 -5.31 0.27 -6.59
N PHE A 103 -5.74 0.41 -7.86
CA PHE A 103 -5.97 1.72 -8.47
C PHE A 103 -7.10 2.49 -7.79
N GLU A 104 -8.17 1.81 -7.35
CA GLU A 104 -9.26 2.44 -6.59
C GLU A 104 -8.75 2.97 -5.22
N ILE A 105 -7.83 2.26 -4.59
CA ILE A 105 -7.14 2.74 -3.38
C ILE A 105 -6.26 3.96 -3.71
N GLU A 106 -5.51 3.95 -4.82
CA GLU A 106 -4.70 5.11 -5.24
C GLU A 106 -5.57 6.35 -5.43
N ASP A 107 -6.72 6.22 -6.08
CA ASP A 107 -7.66 7.32 -6.30
C ASP A 107 -8.17 7.90 -4.97
N GLU A 108 -8.52 7.05 -4.01
CA GLU A 108 -8.93 7.46 -2.67
C GLU A 108 -7.81 8.17 -1.89
N ILE A 109 -6.58 7.70 -1.99
CA ILE A 109 -5.45 8.36 -1.35
C ILE A 109 -5.20 9.73 -1.99
N GLN A 110 -5.21 9.82 -3.31
CA GLN A 110 -5.03 11.09 -4.01
C GLN A 110 -6.16 12.08 -3.72
N ASP A 111 -7.42 11.63 -3.68
CA ASP A 111 -8.54 12.48 -3.31
C ASP A 111 -8.39 13.04 -1.90
N ALA A 112 -7.88 12.26 -0.95
CA ALA A 112 -7.66 12.71 0.42
C ALA A 112 -6.61 13.82 0.43
N ARG A 113 -5.50 13.63 -0.29
CA ARG A 113 -4.45 14.64 -0.47
C ARG A 113 -4.99 15.92 -1.09
N ARG A 114 -5.75 15.81 -2.18
CA ARG A 114 -6.40 16.95 -2.85
C ARG A 114 -7.33 17.73 -1.91
N LEU A 115 -8.14 17.04 -1.11
CA LEU A 115 -9.04 17.66 -0.14
C LEU A 115 -8.27 18.40 0.96
N ARG A 116 -7.20 17.81 1.48
CA ARG A 116 -6.33 18.44 2.49
C ARG A 116 -5.68 19.72 1.96
N VAL A 117 -5.10 19.67 0.76
CA VAL A 117 -4.54 20.86 0.09
C VAL A 117 -5.59 21.95 -0.08
N LYS A 118 -6.78 21.59 -0.61
CA LYS A 118 -7.87 22.54 -0.81
C LYS A 118 -8.33 23.19 0.50
N ALA A 119 -8.31 22.44 1.59
CA ALA A 119 -8.66 22.91 2.93
C ALA A 119 -7.51 23.64 3.66
N LYS A 120 -6.31 23.73 3.05
CA LYS A 120 -5.11 24.30 3.66
C LYS A 120 -4.77 23.67 5.01
N LEU A 121 -5.00 22.37 5.13
CA LEU A 121 -4.62 21.63 6.34
C LEU A 121 -3.11 21.40 6.31
N PRO A 122 -2.38 21.78 7.38
CA PRO A 122 -0.97 21.47 7.49
C PRO A 122 -0.77 19.97 7.70
N ASP A 123 0.37 19.48 7.21
CA ASP A 123 0.95 18.20 7.62
C ASP A 123 1.69 18.35 8.96
N ASP A 124 2.45 17.32 9.34
CA ASP A 124 3.17 17.28 10.61
C ASP A 124 4.41 18.22 10.62
N GLU A 125 4.80 18.77 9.47
CA GLU A 125 5.89 19.73 9.28
C GLU A 125 5.38 21.18 9.07
N ASP A 126 4.10 21.44 9.35
CA ASP A 126 3.42 22.71 9.11
C ASP A 126 3.32 23.13 7.62
N GLU A 127 3.56 22.20 6.68
CA GLU A 127 3.47 22.45 5.24
C GLU A 127 2.09 22.09 4.66
N ILE A 128 1.73 22.69 3.52
CA ILE A 128 0.46 22.40 2.81
C ILE A 128 0.78 21.54 1.58
N THR A 129 1.13 20.27 1.83
CA THR A 129 1.51 19.28 0.80
C THR A 129 0.35 18.36 0.42
N GLY A 130 -0.63 18.23 1.32
CA GLY A 130 -1.69 17.24 1.25
C GLY A 130 -1.39 15.99 2.08
N ASP A 131 -0.18 15.84 2.61
CA ASP A 131 0.12 14.90 3.69
C ASP A 131 -0.42 15.37 5.03
#